data_AF-A0A4D8XM64-F1
#
_entry.id   AF-A0A4D8XM64-F1
#
_cell.length_a   1.000
_cell.length_b   1.000
_cell.length_c   1.000
_cell.angle_alpha   90.00
_cell.angle_beta   90.00
_cell.angle_gamma   90.00
#
_symmetry.space_group_name_H-M   'P 1'
#
loop_
_entity.id
_entity.type
_entity.pdbx_description
1 polymer ?
#
loop_
_entity_poly.entity_id
_entity_poly.type
_entity_poly.pdbx_seq_one_letter_code
_entity_poly.pdbx_strand_id
1 'polypeptide(L)'
;MVDSVNVVFSSIPLEGAIAVAKDTRSNWNFYRYIFPNSATASDSIKEVPQFSQGRYNRERILRGIPEGAYEISPRQSVPLEFNIDLMGGIDFNKGCYIGQELVIRTHHRGIVRKRILPLKFHTLDPETGKP
;
A
#
# COMPACT_ATOMS: atom_id res chain seq x y z
N MET A 1 2.94 20.95 4.97
CA MET A 1 2.53 21.20 3.58
C MET A 1 3.43 20.32 2.75
N VAL A 2 3.06 19.06 2.56
CA VAL A 2 3.86 18.12 1.76
C VAL A 2 3.28 18.22 0.36
N ASP A 3 4.12 18.69 -0.56
CA ASP A 3 3.76 18.93 -1.95
C ASP A 3 3.00 17.74 -2.52
N SER A 4 1.96 18.05 -3.30
CA SER A 4 1.10 17.14 -4.03
C SER A 4 1.89 15.98 -4.64
N VAL A 5 1.89 14.84 -3.94
CA VAL A 5 2.39 13.58 -4.48
C VAL A 5 1.40 13.18 -5.57
N ASN A 6 1.73 13.48 -6.81
CA ASN A 6 0.97 12.98 -7.96
C ASN A 6 1.13 11.46 -7.98
N VAL A 7 0.10 10.73 -7.55
CA VAL A 7 0.10 9.28 -7.64
C VAL A 7 -0.14 8.92 -9.10
N VAL A 8 0.95 8.65 -9.81
CA VAL A 8 0.91 8.22 -11.21
C VAL A 8 0.88 6.70 -11.26
N PHE A 9 -0.10 6.15 -11.98
CA PHE A 9 -0.18 4.74 -12.28
C PHE A 9 0.10 4.56 -13.77
N SER A 10 1.24 3.98 -14.09
CA SER A 10 1.53 3.54 -15.44
C SER A 10 2.00 2.10 -15.39
N SER A 11 1.62 1.33 -16.41
CA SER A 11 2.14 -0.01 -16.68
C SER A 11 3.45 0.03 -17.46
N ILE A 12 3.92 1.22 -17.84
CA ILE A 12 5.08 1.46 -18.70
C ILE A 12 5.97 2.55 -18.04
N PRO A 13 7.31 2.46 -18.10
CA PRO A 13 8.20 3.52 -17.64
C PRO A 13 7.82 4.89 -18.22
N LEU A 14 7.79 5.92 -17.37
CA LEU A 14 7.48 7.29 -17.78
C LEU A 14 8.77 8.05 -17.98
N GLU A 15 8.85 8.81 -19.06
CA GLU A 15 9.98 9.66 -19.36
C GLU A 15 10.14 10.74 -18.27
N GLY A 16 11.38 11.12 -17.94
CA GLY A 16 11.67 12.11 -16.90
C GLY A 16 11.60 11.61 -15.45
N ALA A 17 11.24 10.35 -15.18
CA ALA A 17 11.37 9.75 -13.85
C ALA A 17 12.85 9.48 -13.52
N ILE A 18 13.30 9.88 -12.33
CA ILE A 18 14.65 9.58 -11.83
C ILE A 18 14.76 8.15 -11.30
N ALA A 19 13.64 7.56 -10.87
CA ALA A 19 13.58 6.15 -10.52
C ALA A 19 12.20 5.57 -10.80
N VAL A 20 12.18 4.31 -11.22
CA VAL A 20 10.97 3.51 -11.38
C VAL A 20 11.18 2.15 -10.71
N ALA A 21 10.17 1.68 -9.98
CA ALA A 21 10.19 0.35 -9.37
C ALA A 21 8.80 -0.28 -9.41
N LYS A 22 8.73 -1.59 -9.62
CA LYS A 22 7.48 -2.34 -9.45
C LYS A 22 7.07 -2.32 -7.98
N ASP A 23 5.79 -2.06 -7.70
CA ASP A 23 5.23 -2.17 -6.36
C ASP A 23 5.12 -3.65 -5.97
N THR A 24 5.88 -4.06 -4.96
CA THR A 24 6.03 -5.46 -4.56
C THR A 24 4.95 -5.94 -3.58
N ARG A 25 4.09 -5.03 -3.10
CA ARG A 25 3.14 -5.34 -2.02
C ARG A 25 1.94 -6.16 -2.48
N SER A 26 1.71 -6.26 -3.79
CA SER A 26 0.71 -7.17 -4.36
C SER A 26 1.01 -7.50 -5.82
N ASN A 27 0.22 -8.39 -6.41
CA ASN A 27 0.33 -8.79 -7.82
C ASN A 27 -0.28 -7.79 -8.82
N TRP A 28 -0.72 -6.62 -8.38
CA TRP A 28 -1.47 -5.64 -9.19
C TRP A 28 -0.69 -4.93 -10.32
N ASN A 29 0.53 -5.35 -10.65
CA ASN A 29 1.37 -4.76 -11.71
C ASN A 29 1.46 -3.22 -11.66
N PHE A 30 1.47 -2.64 -10.46
CA PHE A 30 1.68 -1.21 -10.29
C PHE A 30 3.16 -0.88 -10.21
N TYR A 31 3.47 0.34 -10.59
CA TYR A 31 4.81 0.92 -10.53
C TYR A 31 4.80 2.16 -9.66
N ARG A 32 5.91 2.39 -8.97
CA ARG A 32 6.24 3.60 -8.24
C ARG A 32 7.21 4.40 -9.09
N TYR A 33 6.91 5.68 -9.25
CA TYR A 33 7.73 6.63 -9.98
C TYR A 33 8.20 7.71 -9.01
N ILE A 34 9.49 8.02 -9.07
CA ILE A 34 10.08 9.16 -8.36
C ILE A 34 10.48 10.17 -9.43
N PHE A 35 9.97 11.38 -9.29
CA PHE A 35 10.26 12.49 -10.17
C PHE A 35 11.05 13.58 -9.43
N PRO A 36 11.96 14.29 -10.12
CA PRO A 36 12.57 15.48 -9.56
C PRO A 36 11.50 16.57 -9.36
N ASN A 37 11.68 17.45 -8.38
CA ASN A 37 10.76 18.57 -8.08
C ASN A 37 10.79 19.69 -9.16
N SER A 38 11.31 19.39 -10.35
CA SER A 38 11.42 20.33 -11.47
C SER A 38 10.18 20.27 -12.37
N ALA A 39 9.82 21.41 -12.97
CA ALA A 39 8.72 21.53 -13.93
C ALA A 39 8.76 20.50 -15.08
N THR A 40 9.94 20.00 -15.46
CA THR A 40 10.13 18.99 -16.51
C THR A 40 9.40 17.66 -16.26
N ALA A 41 9.24 17.25 -15.00
CA ALA A 41 8.47 16.06 -14.66
C ALA A 41 6.98 16.22 -15.04
N SER A 42 6.48 17.46 -15.04
CA SER A 42 5.06 17.72 -15.29
C SER A 42 4.64 17.43 -16.73
N ASP A 43 5.54 17.52 -17.71
CA ASP A 43 5.19 17.33 -19.12
C ASP A 43 5.00 15.86 -19.47
N SER A 44 5.93 15.00 -19.06
CA SER A 44 5.81 13.54 -19.27
C SER A 44 4.69 12.90 -18.44
N ILE A 45 4.32 13.50 -17.30
CA ILE A 45 3.20 13.02 -16.47
C ILE A 45 1.83 13.44 -17.04
N LYS A 46 1.74 14.49 -17.88
CA LYS A 46 0.47 14.93 -18.48
C LYS A 46 -0.11 13.92 -19.46
N GLU A 47 0.72 13.14 -20.15
CA GLU A 47 0.26 12.15 -21.13
C GLU A 47 -0.31 10.88 -20.49
N VAL A 48 -0.09 10.69 -19.19
CA VAL A 48 -0.56 9.53 -18.44
C VAL A 48 -1.89 9.84 -17.77
N PRO A 49 -2.86 8.92 -17.79
CA PRO A 49 -4.08 9.07 -17.01
C PRO A 49 -3.78 9.35 -15.54
N GLN A 50 -4.08 10.56 -15.09
CA GLN A 50 -3.94 10.95 -13.70
C GLN A 50 -5.20 10.55 -12.93
N PHE A 51 -5.00 9.93 -11.77
CA PHE A 51 -6.08 9.53 -10.90
C PHE A 51 -6.01 10.30 -9.59
N SER A 52 -7.18 10.58 -9.01
CA SER A 52 -7.24 11.23 -7.71
C SER A 52 -6.65 10.35 -6.61
N GLN A 53 -6.14 10.99 -5.56
CA GLN A 53 -5.72 10.30 -4.33
C GLN A 53 -6.82 9.36 -3.78
N GLY A 54 -8.09 9.78 -3.89
CA GLY A 54 -9.23 8.98 -3.47
C GLY A 54 -9.37 7.67 -4.25
N ARG A 55 -9.14 7.70 -5.58
CA ARG A 55 -9.13 6.48 -6.40
C ARG A 55 -7.97 5.56 -6.01
N TYR A 56 -6.76 6.10 -5.80
CA TYR A 56 -5.63 5.31 -5.31
C TYR A 56 -5.92 4.63 -3.97
N ASN A 57 -6.41 5.40 -3.00
CA ASN A 57 -6.76 4.88 -1.68
C ASN A 57 -7.81 3.77 -1.81
N ARG A 58 -8.86 3.97 -2.61
CA ARG A 58 -9.89 2.95 -2.85
C ARG A 58 -9.29 1.66 -3.41
N GLU A 59 -8.44 1.74 -4.42
CA GLU A 59 -7.84 0.55 -5.04
C GLU A 59 -6.93 -0.24 -4.07
N ARG A 60 -6.18 0.46 -3.21
CA ARG A 60 -5.37 -0.16 -2.14
C ARG A 60 -6.24 -0.86 -1.10
N ILE A 61 -7.24 -0.13 -0.62
CA ILE A 61 -8.15 -0.58 0.44
C ILE A 61 -8.87 -1.83 -0.01
N LEU A 62 -9.38 -1.87 -1.25
CA LEU A 62 -10.05 -3.06 -1.81
C LEU A 62 -9.14 -4.30 -1.88
N ARG A 63 -7.82 -4.10 -1.93
CA ARG A 63 -6.81 -5.18 -1.94
C ARG A 63 -6.24 -5.48 -0.56
N GLY A 64 -6.71 -4.81 0.49
CA GLY A 64 -6.23 -5.00 1.85
C GLY A 64 -4.78 -4.55 2.05
N ILE A 65 -4.31 -3.56 1.29
CA ILE A 65 -2.94 -3.00 1.39
C ILE A 65 -2.97 -1.76 2.29
N PRO A 66 -2.58 -1.86 3.58
CA PRO A 66 -2.51 -0.71 4.45
C PRO A 66 -1.32 0.20 4.10
N GLU A 67 -1.48 1.52 4.25
CA GLU A 67 -0.45 2.52 4.03
C GLU A 67 -0.60 3.73 4.96
N GLY A 68 0.52 4.18 5.53
CA GLY A 68 0.57 5.40 6.33
C GLY A 68 0.11 5.24 7.78
N ALA A 69 0.32 6.29 8.57
CA ALA A 69 0.13 6.28 10.03
C ALA A 69 -1.34 6.19 10.47
N TYR A 70 -2.27 6.55 9.59
CA TYR A 70 -3.71 6.45 9.86
C TYR A 70 -4.18 4.99 9.84
N GLU A 71 -3.64 4.19 8.91
CA GLU A 71 -3.98 2.76 8.76
C GLU A 71 -3.08 1.87 9.61
N ILE A 72 -1.81 2.26 9.82
CA ILE A 72 -0.81 1.52 10.60
C ILE A 72 -0.38 2.37 11.79
N SER A 73 -1.05 2.19 12.93
CA SER A 73 -0.82 3.00 14.13
C SER A 73 0.62 2.86 14.65
N PRO A 74 1.39 3.97 14.76
CA PRO A 74 2.75 3.92 15.27
C PRO A 74 2.81 3.34 16.69
N ARG A 75 3.88 2.58 17.00
CA ARG A 75 4.19 2.01 18.33
C ARG A 75 3.20 0.97 18.88
N GLN A 76 2.02 0.81 18.28
CA GLN A 76 0.99 -0.15 18.72
C GLN A 76 0.79 -1.30 17.73
N SER A 77 1.22 -1.12 16.48
CA SER A 77 1.02 -2.10 15.41
C SER A 77 2.03 -3.24 15.47
N VAL A 78 1.53 -4.49 15.39
CA VAL A 78 2.36 -5.68 15.15
C VAL A 78 2.36 -5.96 13.65
N PRO A 79 3.53 -6.01 12.96
CA PRO A 79 3.59 -6.11 11.50
C PRO A 79 2.73 -7.23 10.88
N LEU A 80 2.67 -8.40 11.52
CA LEU A 80 1.87 -9.53 11.04
C LEU A 80 0.35 -9.23 11.03
N GLU A 81 -0.14 -8.37 11.93
CA GLU A 81 -1.56 -7.99 11.96
C GLU A 81 -1.95 -7.07 10.79
N PHE A 82 -0.96 -6.46 10.13
CA PHE A 82 -1.16 -5.56 8.98
C PHE A 82 -0.70 -6.17 7.67
N ASN A 83 -0.60 -7.51 7.62
CA ASN A 83 -0.23 -8.27 6.42
C ASN A 83 1.16 -7.93 5.86
N ILE A 84 2.05 -7.32 6.64
CA ILE A 84 3.39 -6.94 6.19
C ILE A 84 4.21 -8.19 5.82
N ASP A 85 3.97 -9.31 6.50
CA ASP A 85 4.51 -10.63 6.17
C ASP A 85 4.04 -11.11 4.80
N LEU A 86 2.75 -10.97 4.50
CA LEU A 86 2.16 -11.37 3.22
C LEU A 86 2.59 -10.48 2.05
N MET A 87 2.94 -9.22 2.33
CA MET A 87 3.42 -8.25 1.34
C MET A 87 4.95 -8.32 1.11
N GLY A 88 5.63 -9.32 1.69
CA GLY A 88 7.09 -9.49 1.54
C GLY A 88 7.92 -8.46 2.32
N GLY A 89 7.34 -7.79 3.31
CA GLY A 89 8.02 -6.79 4.13
C GLY A 89 8.80 -7.36 5.32
N ILE A 90 8.75 -8.68 5.55
CA ILE A 90 9.48 -9.37 6.62
C ILE A 90 10.27 -10.52 6.00
N ASP A 91 11.56 -10.53 6.27
CA ASP A 91 12.43 -11.67 6.03
C ASP A 91 12.71 -12.33 7.39
N PHE A 92 12.31 -13.60 7.53
CA PHE A 92 12.50 -14.38 8.75
C PHE A 92 13.90 -15.01 8.85
N ASN A 93 14.68 -14.97 7.77
CA ASN A 93 16.00 -15.59 7.67
C ASN A 93 17.14 -14.56 7.66
N LYS A 94 16.85 -13.26 7.70
CA LYS A 94 17.87 -12.21 7.79
C LYS A 94 18.46 -12.09 9.20
N GLY A 95 19.57 -11.35 9.30
CA GLY A 95 20.23 -11.03 10.57
C GLY A 95 19.39 -10.17 11.53
N CYS A 96 19.97 -9.86 12.70
CA CYS A 96 19.28 -9.18 13.79
C CYS A 96 18.75 -7.78 13.41
N TYR A 97 17.46 -7.49 13.68
CA TYR A 97 16.87 -6.16 13.53
C TYR A 97 15.96 -5.77 14.70
N ILE A 98 15.70 -4.47 14.86
CA ILE A 98 14.89 -3.93 15.98
C ILE A 98 13.47 -4.51 15.95
N GLY A 99 13.03 -5.06 17.07
CA GLY A 99 11.69 -5.62 17.24
C GLY A 99 11.54 -7.06 16.71
N GLN A 100 12.61 -7.68 16.20
CA GLN A 100 12.57 -9.04 15.64
C GLN A 100 12.08 -10.09 16.62
N GLU A 101 12.50 -10.03 17.89
CA GLU A 101 12.08 -10.96 18.96
C GLU A 101 10.54 -11.09 19.01
N LEU A 102 9.83 -9.95 18.98
CA LEU A 102 8.38 -9.93 19.03
C LEU A 102 7.75 -10.48 17.75
N VAL A 103 8.32 -10.15 16.58
CA VAL A 103 7.84 -10.61 15.27
C VAL A 103 7.99 -12.12 15.14
N ILE A 104 9.18 -12.65 15.44
CA ILE A 104 9.49 -14.08 15.39
C ILE A 104 8.63 -14.84 16.40
N ARG A 105 8.52 -14.35 17.63
CA ARG A 105 7.67 -14.99 18.65
C ARG A 105 6.21 -15.07 18.20
N THR A 106 5.70 -14.03 17.54
CA THR A 106 4.33 -14.02 17.01
C THR A 106 4.18 -15.00 15.85
N HIS A 107 5.17 -15.07 14.95
CA HIS A 107 5.19 -16.00 13.83
C HIS A 107 5.20 -17.48 14.28
N HIS A 108 6.05 -17.83 15.25
CA HIS A 108 6.16 -19.22 15.72
C HIS A 108 5.09 -19.67 16.71
N ARG A 109 4.37 -18.75 17.36
CA ARG A 109 3.23 -19.07 18.24
C ARG A 109 2.01 -19.61 17.49
N GLY A 110 2.08 -19.74 16.16
CA GLY A 110 1.05 -20.33 15.32
C GLY A 110 0.27 -19.26 14.57
N ILE A 111 -1.04 -19.18 14.81
CA ILE A 111 -1.96 -18.40 13.98
C ILE A 111 -1.99 -16.93 14.39
N VAL A 112 -1.78 -16.04 13.42
CA VAL A 112 -2.04 -14.60 13.57
C VAL A 112 -3.56 -14.38 13.68
N ARG A 113 -4.04 -14.08 14.89
CA ARG A 113 -5.48 -14.03 15.21
C ARG A 113 -6.20 -12.76 14.75
N LYS A 114 -5.47 -11.68 14.46
CA LYS A 114 -6.02 -10.40 13.99
C LYS A 114 -5.29 -10.02 12.72
N ARG A 115 -6.03 -9.71 11.65
CA ARG A 115 -5.48 -9.18 10.41
C ARG A 115 -6.36 -8.05 9.89
N ILE A 116 -5.76 -7.06 9.24
CA ILE A 116 -6.51 -6.08 8.47
C ILE A 116 -7.15 -6.77 7.26
N LEU A 117 -8.43 -6.47 7.02
CA LEU A 117 -9.20 -7.03 5.93
C LEU A 117 -9.91 -5.90 5.15
N PRO A 118 -9.99 -6.01 3.82
CA PRO A 118 -10.81 -5.11 3.02
C PRO A 118 -12.29 -5.34 3.35
N LEU A 119 -13.02 -4.26 3.64
CA LEU A 119 -14.47 -4.31 3.83
C LEU A 119 -15.16 -3.51 2.73
N LYS A 120 -16.24 -4.08 2.20
CA LYS A 120 -17.17 -3.38 1.30
C LYS A 120 -18.52 -3.32 1.98
N PHE A 121 -18.95 -2.10 2.29
CA PHE A 121 -20.29 -1.86 2.82
C PHE A 121 -21.27 -1.82 1.65
N HIS A 122 -22.41 -2.46 1.86
CA HIS A 122 -23.53 -2.46 0.93
C HIS A 122 -24.66 -1.66 1.57
N THR A 123 -25.31 -0.80 0.79
CA THR A 123 -26.55 -0.19 1.21
C THR A 123 -27.62 -1.27 1.13
N LEU A 124 -28.37 -1.44 2.22
CA LEU A 124 -29.50 -2.36 2.21
C LEU A 124 -30.62 -1.76 1.35
N ASP A 125 -31.20 -2.60 0.51
CA ASP A 125 -32.46 -2.30 -0.14
C ASP A 125 -33.53 -2.04 0.94
N PRO A 126 -34.19 -0.87 0.94
CA PRO A 126 -35.13 -0.50 2.00
C PRO A 126 -36.35 -1.41 2.12
N GLU A 127 -36.76 -2.10 1.04
CA GLU A 127 -37.96 -2.94 1.03
C GLU A 127 -37.62 -4.42 1.26
N THR A 128 -36.52 -4.90 0.70
CA THR A 128 -36.14 -6.32 0.75
C THR A 128 -35.10 -6.63 1.83
N GLY A 129 -34.45 -5.61 2.40
CA GLY A 129 -33.41 -5.76 3.43
C GLY A 129 -32.14 -6.47 2.94
N LYS A 130 -32.01 -6.68 1.63
CA LYS A 130 -30.86 -7.36 1.01
C LYS A 130 -29.79 -6.32 0.60
N PRO A 131 -28.50 -6.70 0.63
CA PRO A 131 -27.40 -5.85 0.17
C PRO A 131 -27.33 -5.67 -1.35
#